data_AF-A0A7S2HR97-F1
#
_entry.id   AF-A0A7S2HR97-F1
#
_cell.length_a   1.000
_cell.length_b   1.000
_cell.length_c   1.000
_cell.angle_alpha   90.00
_cell.angle_beta   90.00
_cell.angle_gamma   90.00
#
_symmetry.space_group_name_H-M   'P 1'
#
loop_
_entity.id
_entity.type
_entity.pdbx_description
1 polymer ?
#
loop_
_entity_poly.entity_id
_entity_poly.type
_entity_poly.pdbx_seq_one_letter_code
_entity_poly.pdbx_strand_id
1 'polypeptide(L)'
;PAHIEAALNTSADTASFLPPPSVRGDVARAMFYMDLRYDGSDGGLDLVLTDCPSRDNHLGYLSQLLQWHIQDPVDSTEIARNNRVCERWQGNRNPFIDHEELVLSM
;
A
#
# COMPACT_ATOMS: atom_id res chain seq x y z
N PRO A 1 12.15 19.84 2.98
CA PRO A 1 12.18 19.01 4.21
C PRO A 1 10.78 18.48 4.51
N ALA A 2 10.67 17.23 4.96
CA ALA A 2 9.40 16.68 5.44
C ALA A 2 8.91 17.49 6.67
N HIS A 3 7.62 17.36 7.01
CA HIS A 3 7.03 18.00 8.19
C HIS A 3 7.83 17.68 9.47
N ILE A 4 7.81 18.56 10.48
CA ILE A 4 8.62 18.38 11.72
C ILE A 4 8.26 17.08 12.49
N GLU A 5 7.05 16.58 12.29
CA GLU A 5 6.58 15.32 12.90
C GLU A 5 6.93 14.08 12.07
N ALA A 6 7.48 14.24 10.86
CA ALA A 6 7.92 13.12 10.05
C ALA A 6 9.16 12.47 10.67
N ALA A 7 9.26 11.14 10.57
CA ALA A 7 10.43 10.44 11.10
C ALA A 7 11.72 10.91 10.40
N LEU A 8 12.85 10.89 11.12
CA LEU A 8 14.14 11.46 10.67
C LEU A 8 14.67 10.85 9.36
N ASN A 9 14.27 9.62 9.04
CA ASN A 9 14.61 8.89 7.83
C ASN A 9 13.58 9.07 6.70
N THR A 10 12.70 10.06 6.81
CA THR A 10 11.81 10.52 5.74
C THR A 10 12.56 11.50 4.84
N SER A 11 12.45 11.33 3.52
CA SER A 11 12.92 12.32 2.56
C SER A 11 11.73 12.99 1.88
N ALA A 12 11.83 14.29 1.60
CA ALA A 12 10.81 15.00 0.83
C ALA A 12 11.44 16.18 0.10
N ASP A 13 11.04 16.37 -1.15
CA ASP A 13 11.30 17.56 -1.94
C ASP A 13 9.99 18.27 -2.32
N THR A 14 10.04 19.18 -3.29
CA THR A 14 8.85 19.95 -3.70
C THR A 14 7.84 19.14 -4.51
N ALA A 15 8.24 17.97 -5.01
CA ALA A 15 7.44 17.14 -5.91
C ALA A 15 7.15 15.74 -5.34
N SER A 16 7.91 15.28 -4.35
CA SER A 16 7.88 13.91 -3.88
C SER A 16 8.09 13.79 -2.37
N PHE A 17 7.51 12.73 -1.82
CA PHE A 17 7.68 12.28 -0.46
C PHE A 17 8.10 10.81 -0.46
N LEU A 18 9.19 10.50 0.22
CA LEU A 18 9.70 9.16 0.40
C LEU A 18 9.52 8.78 1.87
N PRO A 19 8.59 7.85 2.19
CA PRO A 19 8.36 7.42 3.56
C PRO A 19 9.59 6.73 4.17
N PRO A 20 9.66 6.68 5.51
CA PRO A 20 10.62 5.87 6.25
C PRO A 20 10.66 4.43 5.74
N PRO A 21 11.84 3.78 5.65
CA PRO A 21 11.94 2.38 5.23
C PRO A 21 11.02 1.41 5.98
N SER A 22 10.76 1.65 7.27
CA SER A 22 9.98 0.76 8.15
C SER A 22 8.46 0.88 8.02
N VAL A 23 7.96 1.65 7.05
CA VAL A 23 6.51 1.73 6.74
C VAL A 23 6.24 1.59 5.24
N ARG A 24 7.26 1.22 4.47
CA ARG A 24 7.15 1.14 3.01
C ARG A 24 6.35 -0.09 2.60
N GLY A 25 6.48 -1.19 3.34
CA GLY A 25 5.71 -2.39 3.17
C GLY A 25 4.24 -2.18 3.47
N ASP A 26 3.93 -1.44 4.56
CA ASP A 26 2.57 -1.03 4.89
C ASP A 26 1.91 -0.26 3.74
N VAL A 27 2.64 0.72 3.18
CA VAL A 27 2.16 1.51 2.04
C VAL A 27 1.96 0.61 0.83
N ALA A 28 2.90 -0.28 0.53
CA ALA A 28 2.79 -1.22 -0.59
C ALA A 28 1.55 -2.12 -0.47
N ARG A 29 1.36 -2.78 0.68
CA ARG A 29 0.20 -3.66 0.93
C ARG A 29 -1.12 -2.89 0.92
N ALA A 30 -1.14 -1.65 1.39
CA ALA A 30 -2.32 -0.79 1.28
C ALA A 30 -2.66 -0.50 -0.19
N MET A 31 -1.67 -0.18 -1.02
CA MET A 31 -1.88 0.09 -2.45
C MET A 31 -2.30 -1.17 -3.21
N PHE A 32 -1.69 -2.33 -2.94
CA PHE A 32 -2.12 -3.62 -3.50
C PHE A 32 -3.59 -3.91 -3.20
N TYR A 33 -4.03 -3.63 -1.97
CA TYR A 33 -5.43 -3.79 -1.60
C TYR A 33 -6.36 -2.82 -2.34
N MET A 34 -5.92 -1.59 -2.61
CA MET A 34 -6.73 -0.62 -3.36
C MET A 34 -6.95 -1.06 -4.80
N ASP A 35 -5.93 -1.60 -5.46
CA ASP A 35 -6.06 -2.21 -6.79
C ASP A 35 -7.05 -3.39 -6.74
N LEU A 36 -6.79 -4.38 -5.87
CA LEU A 36 -7.63 -5.57 -5.76
C LEU A 36 -9.09 -5.27 -5.42
N ARG A 37 -9.34 -4.34 -4.49
CA ARG A 37 -10.69 -4.09 -3.98
C ARG A 37 -11.54 -3.25 -4.94
N TYR A 38 -10.91 -2.35 -5.69
CA TYR A 38 -11.57 -1.41 -6.57
C TYR A 38 -11.20 -1.71 -8.02
N ASP A 39 -11.54 -2.93 -8.47
CA ASP A 39 -11.30 -3.44 -9.83
C ASP A 39 -12.37 -3.00 -10.85
N GLY A 40 -13.25 -2.07 -10.45
CA GLY A 40 -14.37 -1.59 -11.26
C GLY A 40 -15.50 -2.59 -11.50
N SER A 41 -15.43 -3.82 -10.99
CA SER A 41 -16.45 -4.86 -11.23
C SER A 41 -17.83 -4.53 -10.66
N ASP A 42 -17.88 -3.69 -9.62
CA ASP A 42 -19.11 -3.18 -9.00
C ASP A 42 -19.65 -1.89 -9.66
N GLY A 43 -19.07 -1.48 -10.79
CA GLY A 43 -19.39 -0.23 -11.48
C GLY A 43 -18.73 1.02 -10.87
N GLY A 44 -17.85 0.83 -9.87
CA GLY A 44 -17.01 1.86 -9.29
C GLY A 44 -15.79 2.24 -10.15
N LEU A 45 -14.85 2.94 -9.54
CA LEU A 45 -13.55 3.22 -10.15
C LEU A 45 -12.75 1.91 -10.28
N ASP A 46 -12.07 1.76 -11.42
CA ASP A 46 -11.12 0.69 -11.71
C ASP A 46 -9.71 1.20 -11.40
N LEU A 47 -9.23 0.99 -10.18
CA LEU A 47 -7.91 1.43 -9.75
C LEU A 47 -6.86 0.40 -10.18
N VAL A 48 -5.80 0.86 -10.85
CA VAL A 48 -4.81 -0.05 -11.45
C VAL A 48 -3.40 0.35 -11.05
N LEU A 49 -2.65 -0.54 -10.40
CA LEU A 49 -1.21 -0.39 -10.22
C LEU A 49 -0.48 -0.73 -11.52
N THR A 50 0.47 0.12 -11.91
CA THR A 50 1.26 -0.08 -13.13
C THR A 50 2.60 0.60 -13.02
N ASP A 51 3.58 0.26 -13.86
CA ASP A 51 4.84 1.02 -13.97
C ASP A 51 4.74 2.23 -14.92
N CYS A 52 3.58 2.46 -15.53
CA CYS A 52 3.33 3.60 -16.40
C CYS A 52 2.02 4.32 -16.03
N PRO A 53 1.93 4.92 -14.83
CA PRO A 53 0.75 5.66 -14.41
C PRO A 53 0.56 6.87 -15.31
N SER A 54 -0.46 6.82 -16.17
CA SER A 54 -0.72 7.80 -17.23
C SER A 54 -2.19 8.22 -17.31
N ARG A 55 -3.02 7.69 -16.41
CA ARG A 55 -4.45 7.95 -16.29
C ARG A 55 -4.80 8.22 -14.83
N ASP A 56 -5.93 8.89 -14.61
CA ASP A 56 -6.37 9.33 -13.28
C ASP A 56 -6.62 8.15 -12.31
N ASN A 57 -6.95 6.98 -12.84
CA ASN A 57 -7.20 5.75 -12.08
C ASN A 57 -5.94 4.86 -11.94
N HIS A 58 -4.81 5.24 -12.55
CA HIS A 58 -3.57 4.50 -12.38
C HIS A 58 -2.87 4.94 -11.11
N LEU A 59 -2.43 3.96 -10.32
CA LEU A 59 -1.85 4.16 -9.01
C LEU A 59 -0.36 3.77 -9.04
N GLY A 60 0.50 4.66 -8.55
CA GLY A 60 1.90 4.34 -8.21
C GLY A 60 2.75 3.70 -9.31
N TYR A 61 3.92 3.18 -8.91
CA TYR A 61 4.80 2.34 -9.74
C TYR A 61 4.81 0.95 -9.13
N LEU A 62 4.21 -0.03 -9.82
CA LEU A 62 4.06 -1.40 -9.31
C LEU A 62 5.40 -2.01 -8.90
N SER A 63 6.44 -1.89 -9.74
CA SER A 63 7.78 -2.41 -9.46
C SER A 63 8.39 -1.86 -8.16
N GLN A 64 8.16 -0.57 -7.87
CA GLN A 64 8.67 0.05 -6.65
C GLN A 64 7.93 -0.47 -5.41
N LEU A 65 6.61 -0.67 -5.50
CA LEU A 65 5.80 -1.19 -4.41
C LEU A 65 6.13 -2.66 -4.13
N LEU A 66 6.35 -3.48 -5.17
CA LEU A 66 6.83 -4.86 -5.02
C LEU A 66 8.17 -4.90 -4.28
N GLN A 67 9.10 -4.02 -4.63
CA GLN A 67 10.38 -3.94 -3.93
C GLN A 67 10.19 -3.53 -2.46
N TRP A 68 9.32 -2.57 -2.17
CA TRP A 68 9.03 -2.13 -0.81
C TRP A 68 8.42 -3.23 0.04
N HIS A 69 7.49 -4.00 -0.52
CA HIS A 69 6.91 -5.16 0.14
C HIS A 69 7.96 -6.19 0.57
N ILE A 70 8.94 -6.49 -0.31
CA ILE A 70 10.03 -7.43 0.00
C ILE A 70 10.98 -6.87 1.07
N GLN A 71 11.26 -5.57 1.03
CA GLN A 71 12.19 -4.92 1.95
C GLN A 71 11.62 -4.70 3.36
N ASP A 72 10.30 -4.66 3.48
CA ASP A 72 9.57 -4.35 4.71
C ASP A 72 8.40 -5.35 4.88
N PRO A 73 8.69 -6.57 5.36
CA PRO A 73 7.70 -7.63 5.51
C PRO A 73 6.64 -7.29 6.56
N VAL A 74 5.51 -8.01 6.55
CA VAL A 74 4.41 -7.78 7.50
C VAL A 74 4.88 -7.87 8.94
N ASP A 75 4.47 -6.88 9.75
CA ASP A 75 4.76 -6.86 11.18
C ASP A 75 3.51 -7.08 12.06
N SER A 76 3.75 -7.25 13.37
CA SER A 76 2.66 -7.44 14.33
C SER A 76 1.70 -6.25 14.45
N THR A 77 2.18 -5.04 14.13
CA THR A 77 1.40 -3.80 14.19
C THR A 77 0.37 -3.80 13.06
N GLU A 78 0.78 -4.18 11.86
CA GLU A 78 -0.10 -4.33 10.70
C GLU A 78 -1.14 -5.42 10.90
N ILE A 79 -0.74 -6.58 11.43
CA ILE A 79 -1.67 -7.67 11.73
C ILE A 79 -2.72 -7.20 12.74
N ALA A 80 -2.29 -6.53 13.82
CA ALA A 80 -3.20 -5.98 14.81
C ALA A 80 -4.15 -4.92 14.23
N ARG A 81 -3.66 -4.07 13.31
CA ARG A 81 -4.48 -3.09 12.58
C ARG A 81 -5.50 -3.79 11.68
N ASN A 82 -5.09 -4.79 10.89
CA ASN A 82 -5.96 -5.54 9.98
C ASN A 82 -7.08 -6.25 10.74
N ASN A 83 -6.74 -6.93 11.85
CA ASN A 83 -7.71 -7.54 12.78
C ASN A 83 -8.73 -6.51 13.27
N ARG A 84 -8.25 -5.39 13.82
CA ARG A 84 -9.11 -4.36 14.41
C ARG A 84 -10.03 -3.71 13.39
N VAL A 85 -9.55 -3.45 12.17
CA VAL A 85 -10.36 -2.87 11.09
C VAL A 85 -11.46 -3.82 10.66
N CYS A 86 -11.14 -5.10 10.46
CA CYS A 86 -12.11 -6.12 10.10
C CYS A 86 -13.17 -6.32 11.19
N GLU A 87 -12.75 -6.53 12.43
CA GLU A 87 -13.65 -6.91 13.53
C GLU A 87 -14.57 -5.77 13.97
N ARG A 88 -14.10 -4.52 13.90
CA ARG A 88 -14.82 -3.38 14.52
C ARG A 88 -15.46 -2.42 13.53
N TRP A 89 -14.98 -2.35 12.29
CA TRP A 89 -15.33 -1.24 11.40
C TRP A 89 -15.82 -1.66 10.02
N GLN A 90 -15.01 -2.39 9.25
CA GLN A 90 -15.28 -2.60 7.82
C GLN A 90 -15.78 -4.01 7.47
N GLY A 91 -15.52 -5.01 8.33
CA GLY A 91 -15.92 -6.40 8.09
C GLY A 91 -15.11 -7.13 7.02
N ASN A 92 -14.10 -6.50 6.42
CA ASN A 92 -13.19 -7.09 5.45
C ASN A 92 -11.73 -6.91 5.88
N ARG A 93 -10.85 -7.72 5.28
CA ARG A 93 -9.41 -7.77 5.56
C ARG A 93 -8.61 -7.39 4.33
N ASN A 94 -7.43 -6.82 4.54
CA ASN A 94 -6.42 -6.74 3.50
C ASN A 94 -5.72 -8.12 3.39
N PRO A 95 -5.92 -8.88 2.29
CA PRO A 95 -5.38 -10.22 2.16
C PRO A 95 -3.86 -10.23 2.05
N PHE A 96 -3.22 -9.15 1.59
CA PHE A 96 -1.76 -9.05 1.49
C PHE A 96 -1.06 -8.90 2.85
N ILE A 97 -1.81 -8.59 3.91
CA ILE A 97 -1.30 -8.63 5.29
C ILE A 97 -1.40 -10.05 5.86
N ASP A 98 -2.44 -10.80 5.49
CA ASP A 98 -2.66 -12.16 5.99
C ASP A 98 -1.87 -13.21 5.19
N HIS A 99 -1.63 -12.93 3.91
CA HIS A 99 -1.02 -13.80 2.90
C HIS A 99 -0.10 -12.98 2.00
N GLU A 100 1.12 -12.72 2.46
CA GLU A 100 2.13 -11.94 1.73
C GLU A 100 2.43 -12.54 0.35
N GLU A 101 2.32 -13.87 0.19
CA GLU A 101 2.56 -14.59 -1.04
C GLU A 101 1.61 -14.20 -2.19
N LEU A 102 0.44 -13.64 -1.90
CA LEU A 102 -0.54 -13.24 -2.92
C LEU A 102 -0.01 -12.12 -3.81
N VAL A 103 0.98 -11.35 -3.33
CA VAL A 103 1.64 -10.30 -4.12
C VAL A 103 2.33 -10.88 -5.37
N LEU A 104 2.70 -12.17 -5.37
CA LEU A 104 3.31 -12.83 -6.53
C LEU A 104 2.36 -12.99 -7.73
N SER A 105 1.06 -12.76 -7.53
CA SER A 105 0.05 -12.80 -8.59
C SER A 105 -0.36 -11.43 -9.14
N MET A 106 0.29 -10.36 -8.67
CA MET A 106 0.13 -9.00 -9.20
C MET A 106 0.92 -8.77 -10.48
#